data_AF-A0A7W9SDD5-F1
#
_entry.id   AF-A0A7W9SDD5-F1
#
_cell.length_a   1.000
_cell.length_b   1.000
_cell.length_c   1.000
_cell.angle_alpha   90.00
_cell.angle_beta   90.00
_cell.angle_gamma   90.00
#
_symmetry.space_group_name_H-M   'P 1'
#
loop_
_entity.id
_entity.type
_entity.pdbx_description
1 polymer ?
#
loop_
_entity_poly.entity_id
_entity_poly.type
_entity_poly.pdbx_seq_one_letter_code
_entity_poly.pdbx_strand_id
1 'polypeptide(L)'
;MKKQECRERTQRQLAEALEFYLQKKPLEKITVRELIEKVGINRKTFYYYFPDIYGLLEWMVTQESQRLIFEIQNQEDYENSLALVFDSIEKNRHFVNCVYDSMGRDALVRFLNKDFRKVISWAMEKGMEDVLKRNGGKITETSNPLGIEQKFLDTLVDSYIASIAQILLLYLQKKSPFNKQECIRFILRYLQSTIPAALEEFAK
;
A
#
# COMPACT_ATOMS: atom_id res chain seq x y z
N MET A 1 -12.73 -25.56 6.74
CA MET A 1 -12.05 -24.80 7.81
C MET A 1 -10.61 -25.30 8.05
N LYS A 2 -10.37 -26.53 8.56
CA LYS A 2 -9.00 -27.02 8.87
C LYS A 2 -7.93 -26.90 7.76
N LYS A 3 -8.30 -27.03 6.48
CA LYS A 3 -7.36 -26.98 5.34
C LYS A 3 -6.88 -25.54 5.03
N GLN A 4 -7.73 -24.54 5.30
CA GLN A 4 -7.40 -23.12 5.11
C GLN A 4 -6.48 -22.61 6.23
N GLU A 5 -6.78 -22.97 7.48
CA GLU A 5 -5.94 -22.61 8.65
C GLU A 5 -4.52 -23.20 8.53
N CYS A 6 -4.38 -24.44 8.04
CA CYS A 6 -3.08 -25.07 7.84
C CYS A 6 -2.27 -24.40 6.70
N ARG A 7 -2.97 -23.92 5.66
CA ARG A 7 -2.37 -23.13 4.57
C ARG A 7 -1.83 -21.81 5.08
N GLU A 8 -2.66 -21.03 5.77
CA GLU A 8 -2.26 -19.71 6.28
C GLU A 8 -1.10 -19.83 7.28
N ARG A 9 -1.13 -20.84 8.16
CA ARG A 9 -0.01 -21.11 9.08
C ARG A 9 1.30 -21.36 8.33
N THR A 10 1.28 -22.19 7.29
CA THR A 10 2.51 -22.52 6.53
C THR A 10 3.04 -21.29 5.78
N GLN A 11 2.16 -20.48 5.20
CA GLN A 11 2.54 -19.23 4.54
C GLN A 11 3.19 -18.24 5.53
N ARG A 12 2.65 -18.11 6.75
CA ARG A 12 3.23 -17.28 7.81
C ARG A 12 4.60 -17.78 8.27
N GLN A 13 4.77 -19.07 8.48
CA GLN A 13 6.08 -19.64 8.85
C GLN A 13 7.14 -19.39 7.76
N LEU A 14 6.74 -19.47 6.48
CA LEU A 14 7.63 -19.13 5.36
C LEU A 14 7.99 -17.64 5.35
N ALA A 15 7.04 -16.75 5.64
CA ALA A 15 7.29 -15.32 5.76
C ALA A 15 8.26 -14.99 6.91
N GLU A 16 8.06 -15.57 8.09
CA GLU A 16 8.96 -15.44 9.24
C GLU A 16 10.37 -15.97 8.90
N ALA A 17 10.45 -17.07 8.16
CA ALA A 17 11.71 -17.61 7.68
C ALA A 17 12.42 -16.64 6.72
N LEU A 18 11.69 -16.06 5.77
CA LEU A 18 12.24 -15.09 4.83
C LEU A 18 12.72 -13.82 5.55
N GLU A 19 11.92 -13.28 6.47
CA GLU A 19 12.27 -12.12 7.29
C GLU A 19 13.56 -12.35 8.09
N PHE A 20 13.69 -13.52 8.71
CA PHE A 20 14.91 -13.91 9.43
C PHE A 20 16.16 -13.91 8.55
N TYR A 21 16.06 -14.37 7.30
CA TYR A 21 17.20 -14.38 6.38
C TYR A 21 17.48 -12.99 5.78
N LEU A 22 16.45 -12.18 5.55
CA LEU A 22 16.60 -10.80 5.06
C LEU A 22 17.40 -9.94 6.04
N GLN A 23 17.27 -10.19 7.35
CA GLN A 23 18.10 -9.52 8.36
C GLN A 23 19.61 -9.88 8.28
N LYS A 24 19.98 -10.93 7.53
CA LYS A 24 21.34 -11.47 7.50
C LYS A 24 22.04 -11.32 6.15
N LYS A 25 21.27 -11.33 5.05
CA LYS A 25 21.82 -11.30 3.69
C LYS A 25 20.79 -10.76 2.70
N PRO A 26 21.24 -10.20 1.56
CA PRO A 26 20.33 -9.65 0.56
C PRO A 26 19.49 -10.75 -0.11
N LEU A 27 18.31 -10.39 -0.62
CA LEU A 27 17.28 -11.31 -1.10
C LEU A 27 17.80 -12.29 -2.17
N GLU A 28 18.65 -11.82 -3.08
CA GLU A 28 19.20 -12.62 -4.20
C GLU A 28 20.12 -13.75 -3.72
N LYS A 29 20.58 -13.68 -2.46
CA LYS A 29 21.38 -14.72 -1.82
C LYS A 29 20.54 -15.69 -0.98
N ILE A 30 19.24 -15.43 -0.81
CA ILE A 30 18.32 -16.30 -0.08
C ILE A 30 17.75 -17.34 -1.05
N THR A 31 17.81 -18.62 -0.66
CA THR A 31 17.31 -19.70 -1.50
C THR A 31 16.05 -20.33 -0.93
N VAL A 32 15.18 -20.86 -1.80
CA VAL A 32 14.01 -21.66 -1.39
C VAL A 32 14.43 -22.81 -0.46
N ARG A 33 15.61 -23.40 -0.70
CA ARG A 33 16.16 -24.49 0.12
C ARG A 33 16.32 -24.08 1.60
N GLU A 34 16.89 -22.92 1.84
CA GLU A 34 17.09 -22.43 3.21
C GLU A 34 15.76 -22.15 3.92
N LEU A 35 14.77 -21.61 3.20
CA LEU A 35 13.44 -21.36 3.74
C LEU A 35 12.76 -22.67 4.16
N ILE A 36 12.75 -23.67 3.27
CA ILE A 36 12.07 -24.94 3.55
C ILE A 36 12.78 -25.75 4.63
N GLU A 37 14.12 -25.69 4.71
CA GLU A 37 14.90 -26.32 5.78
C GLU A 37 14.61 -25.66 7.13
N LYS A 38 14.50 -24.33 7.17
CA LYS A 38 14.17 -23.59 8.39
C LYS A 38 12.76 -23.88 8.91
N VAL A 39 11.78 -24.02 8.01
CA VAL A 39 10.38 -24.30 8.39
C VAL A 39 10.12 -25.80 8.61
N GLY A 40 10.93 -26.68 8.00
CA GLY A 40 10.73 -28.13 8.06
C GLY A 40 9.67 -28.64 7.07
N ILE A 41 9.56 -28.02 5.88
CA ILE A 41 8.65 -28.46 4.82
C ILE A 41 9.42 -28.96 3.59
N ASN A 42 8.73 -29.65 2.68
CA ASN A 42 9.35 -30.06 1.42
C ASN A 42 9.25 -28.95 0.35
N ARG A 43 10.12 -29.02 -0.67
CA ARG A 43 10.19 -28.04 -1.76
C ARG A 43 8.89 -27.93 -2.56
N LYS A 44 8.15 -29.03 -2.74
CA LYS A 44 6.86 -29.04 -3.45
C LYS A 44 5.82 -28.23 -2.67
N THR A 45 5.84 -28.28 -1.35
CA THR A 45 4.96 -27.49 -0.48
C THR A 45 5.23 -25.99 -0.62
N PHE A 46 6.50 -25.57 -0.76
CA PHE A 46 6.80 -24.16 -1.05
C PHE A 46 6.15 -23.72 -2.37
N TYR A 47 6.41 -24.46 -3.45
CA TYR A 47 5.90 -24.10 -4.79
C TYR A 47 4.39 -24.25 -4.95
N TYR A 48 3.72 -24.95 -4.04
CA TYR A 48 2.27 -24.94 -3.95
C TYR A 48 1.72 -23.57 -3.53
N TYR A 49 2.46 -22.83 -2.70
CA TYR A 49 2.03 -21.52 -2.22
C TYR A 49 2.61 -20.35 -3.01
N PHE A 50 3.86 -20.45 -3.44
CA PHE A 50 4.58 -19.33 -4.04
C PHE A 50 5.39 -19.80 -5.26
N PRO A 51 5.38 -19.05 -6.37
CA PRO A 51 6.17 -19.42 -7.55
C PRO A 51 7.68 -19.38 -7.27
N ASP A 52 8.12 -18.45 -6.43
CA ASP A 52 9.51 -18.25 -6.02
C ASP A 52 9.58 -17.39 -4.74
N ILE A 53 10.79 -16.95 -4.37
CA ILE A 53 11.02 -16.08 -3.20
C ILE A 53 10.39 -14.69 -3.35
N TYR A 54 10.24 -14.20 -4.58
CA TYR A 54 9.64 -12.89 -4.86
C TYR A 54 8.12 -12.95 -4.72
N GLY A 55 7.48 -14.06 -5.11
CA GLY A 55 6.06 -14.28 -4.85
C GLY A 55 5.73 -14.37 -3.36
N LEU A 56 6.62 -14.94 -2.54
CA LEU A 56 6.49 -14.91 -1.08
C LEU A 56 6.63 -13.46 -0.55
N LEU A 57 7.60 -12.72 -1.06
CA LEU A 57 7.82 -11.32 -0.68
C LEU A 57 6.61 -10.43 -1.03
N GLU A 58 6.06 -10.56 -2.23
CA GLU A 58 4.85 -9.86 -2.67
C GLU A 58 3.66 -10.17 -1.75
N TRP A 59 3.50 -11.45 -1.38
CA TRP A 59 2.47 -11.85 -0.45
C TRP A 59 2.65 -11.19 0.93
N MET A 60 3.87 -11.14 1.46
CA MET A 60 4.16 -10.47 2.74
C MET A 60 3.78 -8.99 2.70
N VAL A 61 4.19 -8.26 1.65
CA VAL A 61 3.83 -6.83 1.48
C VAL A 61 2.31 -6.67 1.41
N THR A 62 1.64 -7.51 0.61
CA THR A 62 0.18 -7.46 0.44
C THR A 62 -0.56 -7.70 1.77
N GLN A 63 -0.09 -8.62 2.62
CA GLN A 63 -0.72 -8.87 3.93
C GLN A 63 -0.62 -7.65 4.85
N GLU A 64 0.55 -7.01 4.93
CA GLU A 64 0.72 -5.79 5.74
C GLU A 64 -0.12 -4.64 5.20
N SER A 65 -0.13 -4.43 3.88
CA SER A 65 -0.94 -3.38 3.28
C SER A 65 -2.44 -3.58 3.51
N GLN A 66 -2.94 -4.82 3.42
CA GLN A 66 -4.35 -5.10 3.67
C GLN A 66 -4.75 -4.76 5.11
N ARG A 67 -3.88 -5.06 6.08
CA ARG A 67 -4.10 -4.67 7.48
C ARG A 67 -4.16 -3.15 7.62
N LEU A 68 -3.21 -2.42 7.02
CA LEU A 68 -3.19 -0.96 7.06
C LEU A 68 -4.41 -0.34 6.39
N ILE A 69 -4.80 -0.81 5.21
CA ILE A 69 -5.99 -0.29 4.52
C ILE A 69 -7.24 -0.50 5.36
N PHE A 70 -7.38 -1.67 5.99
CA PHE A 70 -8.50 -1.94 6.88
C PHE A 70 -8.51 -0.97 8.07
N GLU A 71 -7.36 -0.70 8.68
CA GLU A 71 -7.26 0.30 9.76
C GLU A 71 -7.65 1.69 9.26
N ILE A 72 -7.09 2.15 8.13
CA ILE A 72 -7.37 3.47 7.53
C ILE A 72 -8.87 3.65 7.22
N GLN A 73 -9.50 2.65 6.60
CA GLN A 73 -10.92 2.75 6.21
C GLN A 73 -11.88 2.76 7.40
N ASN A 74 -11.44 2.27 8.56
CA ASN A 74 -12.23 2.25 9.80
C ASN A 74 -11.88 3.41 10.76
N GLN A 75 -10.91 4.27 10.42
CA GLN A 75 -10.61 5.47 11.20
C GLN A 75 -11.22 6.71 10.54
N GLU A 76 -11.78 7.59 11.36
CA GLU A 76 -12.24 8.92 10.90
C GLU A 76 -11.08 9.94 10.88
N ASP A 77 -9.94 9.60 11.49
CA ASP A 77 -8.76 10.45 11.56
C ASP A 77 -7.76 10.11 10.45
N TYR A 78 -7.74 10.96 9.42
CA TYR A 78 -6.84 10.84 8.28
C TYR A 78 -5.35 11.02 8.65
N GLU A 79 -5.05 11.81 9.69
CA GLU A 79 -3.68 12.05 10.13
C GLU A 79 -3.12 10.81 10.82
N ASN A 80 -3.89 10.23 11.74
CA ASN A 80 -3.52 8.95 12.35
C ASN A 80 -3.42 7.83 11.32
N SER A 81 -4.33 7.79 10.35
CA SER A 81 -4.30 6.84 9.24
C SER A 81 -2.99 6.89 8.45
N LEU A 82 -2.53 8.08 8.08
CA LEU A 82 -1.23 8.24 7.42
C LEU A 82 -0.07 7.95 8.37
N ALA A 83 -0.15 8.35 9.64
CA ALA A 83 0.87 8.05 10.64
C ALA A 83 1.13 6.54 10.75
N LEU A 84 0.07 5.71 10.75
CA LEU A 84 0.16 4.24 10.75
C LEU A 84 0.93 3.70 9.53
N VAL A 85 0.73 4.28 8.34
CA VAL A 85 1.48 3.91 7.14
C VAL A 85 2.97 4.21 7.32
N PHE A 86 3.30 5.42 7.78
CA PHE A 86 4.69 5.81 8.02
C PHE A 86 5.34 4.97 9.13
N ASP A 87 4.63 4.66 10.22
CA ASP A 87 5.12 3.79 11.29
C ASP A 87 5.39 2.38 10.80
N SER A 88 4.52 1.83 9.96
CA SER A 88 4.74 0.51 9.36
C SER A 88 5.96 0.53 8.43
N ILE A 89 6.14 1.58 7.63
CA ILE A 89 7.32 1.76 6.77
C ILE A 89 8.60 1.83 7.61
N GLU A 90 8.58 2.58 8.71
CA GLU A 90 9.75 2.73 9.59
C GLU A 90 10.09 1.46 10.35
N LYS A 91 9.08 0.78 10.91
CA LYS A 91 9.23 -0.51 11.57
C LYS A 91 9.82 -1.56 10.63
N ASN A 92 9.40 -1.53 9.37
CA ASN A 92 9.83 -2.48 8.35
C ASN A 92 10.91 -1.90 7.41
N ARG A 93 11.63 -0.85 7.82
CA ARG A 93 12.55 -0.11 6.94
C ARG A 93 13.60 -0.99 6.27
N HIS A 94 14.17 -1.93 7.01
CA HIS A 94 15.14 -2.89 6.46
C HIS A 94 14.52 -3.72 5.33
N PHE A 95 13.33 -4.26 5.57
CA PHE A 95 12.58 -5.04 4.58
C PHE A 95 12.22 -4.21 3.35
N VAL A 96 11.72 -2.98 3.53
CA VAL A 96 11.38 -2.07 2.43
C VAL A 96 12.61 -1.72 1.60
N ASN A 97 13.76 -1.49 2.24
CA ASN A 97 15.02 -1.26 1.54
C ASN A 97 15.46 -2.51 0.77
N CYS A 98 15.34 -3.71 1.34
CA CYS A 98 15.65 -4.94 0.61
C CYS A 98 14.77 -5.11 -0.64
N VAL A 99 13.47 -4.81 -0.55
CA VAL A 99 12.56 -4.83 -1.72
C VAL A 99 13.05 -3.84 -2.77
N TYR A 100 13.38 -2.62 -2.35
CA TYR A 100 13.86 -1.57 -3.24
C TYR A 100 15.19 -1.93 -3.92
N ASP A 101 16.16 -2.43 -3.16
CA ASP A 101 17.50 -2.77 -3.65
C ASP A 101 17.46 -3.98 -4.58
N SER A 102 16.65 -4.99 -4.25
CA SER A 102 16.61 -6.26 -4.99
C SER A 102 15.70 -6.26 -6.19
N MET A 103 14.60 -5.50 -6.16
CA MET A 103 13.60 -5.50 -7.23
C MET A 103 13.49 -4.15 -7.94
N GLY A 104 14.17 -3.12 -7.44
CA GLY A 104 14.16 -1.78 -8.01
C GLY A 104 12.91 -0.96 -7.65
N ARG A 105 12.94 0.31 -8.06
CA ARG A 105 11.85 1.29 -7.86
C ARG A 105 10.51 0.77 -8.38
N ASP A 106 10.49 0.22 -9.59
CA ASP A 106 9.23 -0.13 -10.24
C ASP A 106 8.52 -1.27 -9.53
N ALA A 107 9.26 -2.21 -8.93
CA ALA A 107 8.64 -3.27 -8.14
C ALA A 107 8.05 -2.73 -6.85
N LEU A 108 8.77 -1.88 -6.10
CA LEU A 108 8.25 -1.25 -4.90
C LEU A 108 6.99 -0.42 -5.21
N VAL A 109 7.03 0.39 -6.27
CA VAL A 109 5.87 1.18 -6.71
C VAL A 109 4.71 0.27 -7.13
N ARG A 110 4.96 -0.81 -7.89
CA ARG A 110 3.91 -1.78 -8.24
C ARG A 110 3.27 -2.43 -7.02
N PHE A 111 4.06 -2.82 -6.02
CA PHE A 111 3.52 -3.41 -4.79
C PHE A 111 2.61 -2.45 -4.05
N LEU A 112 3.02 -1.18 -3.95
CA LEU A 112 2.24 -0.17 -3.24
C LEU A 112 1.05 0.35 -4.06
N ASN A 113 1.11 0.30 -5.39
CA ASN A 113 0.09 0.88 -6.27
C ASN A 113 -1.31 0.30 -6.04
N LYS A 114 -1.42 -1.03 -5.92
CA LYS A 114 -2.73 -1.68 -5.71
C LYS A 114 -3.38 -1.22 -4.40
N ASP A 115 -2.56 -0.98 -3.38
CA ASP A 115 -3.01 -0.57 -2.07
C ASP A 115 -3.31 0.92 -2.02
N PHE A 116 -2.45 1.75 -2.61
CA PHE A 116 -2.70 3.18 -2.78
C PHE A 116 -3.97 3.44 -3.59
N ARG A 117 -4.27 2.63 -4.61
CA ARG A 117 -5.51 2.79 -5.37
C ARG A 117 -6.74 2.71 -4.49
N LYS A 118 -6.80 1.76 -3.55
CA LYS A 118 -7.93 1.66 -2.62
C LYS A 118 -8.06 2.89 -1.74
N VAL A 119 -6.94 3.36 -1.18
CA VAL A 119 -6.91 4.54 -0.30
C VAL A 119 -7.30 5.82 -1.06
N ILE A 120 -6.80 5.99 -2.28
CA ILE A 120 -7.07 7.17 -3.10
C ILE A 120 -8.46 7.16 -3.70
N SER A 121 -8.97 6.01 -4.13
CA SER A 121 -10.38 5.90 -4.52
C SER A 121 -11.30 6.25 -3.37
N TRP A 122 -11.00 5.80 -2.15
CA TRP A 122 -11.76 6.20 -0.97
C TRP A 122 -11.64 7.71 -0.67
N ALA A 123 -10.45 8.30 -0.78
CA ALA A 123 -10.26 9.74 -0.63
C ALA A 123 -11.03 10.55 -1.70
N MET A 124 -11.14 10.02 -2.92
CA MET A 124 -11.95 10.59 -4.00
C MET A 124 -13.43 10.55 -3.65
N GLU A 125 -13.95 9.43 -3.15
CA GLU A 125 -15.34 9.30 -2.70
C GLU A 125 -15.65 10.34 -1.62
N LYS A 126 -14.76 10.52 -0.64
CA LYS A 126 -14.89 11.57 0.39
C LYS A 126 -14.82 12.98 -0.18
N GLY A 127 -13.94 13.21 -1.15
CA GLY A 127 -13.90 14.47 -1.89
C GLY A 127 -15.21 14.78 -2.63
N MET A 128 -15.83 13.77 -3.24
CA MET A 128 -17.12 13.92 -3.93
C MET A 128 -18.25 14.25 -2.94
N GLU A 129 -18.30 13.57 -1.78
CA GLU A 129 -19.24 13.88 -0.71
C GLU A 129 -19.11 15.35 -0.26
N ASP A 130 -17.88 15.85 -0.11
CA ASP A 130 -17.60 17.23 0.31
C ASP A 130 -18.03 18.26 -0.75
N VAL A 131 -17.78 17.99 -2.03
CA VAL A 131 -18.24 18.86 -3.14
C VAL A 131 -19.77 18.90 -3.20
N LEU A 132 -20.44 17.76 -3.05
CA LEU A 132 -21.91 17.71 -3.01
C LEU A 132 -22.48 18.54 -1.86
N LYS A 133 -21.92 18.40 -0.65
CA LYS A 133 -22.36 19.17 0.52
C LYS A 133 -22.22 20.68 0.29
N ARG A 134 -21.10 21.12 -0.31
CA ARG A 134 -20.86 22.54 -0.64
C ARG A 134 -21.87 23.09 -1.64
N ASN A 135 -22.29 22.27 -2.59
CA ASN A 135 -23.26 22.63 -3.62
C ASN A 135 -24.73 22.46 -3.18
N GLY A 136 -24.99 22.12 -1.91
CA GLY A 136 -26.34 21.90 -1.37
C GLY A 136 -27.01 20.61 -1.87
N GLY A 137 -26.24 19.70 -2.47
CA GLY A 137 -26.72 18.40 -2.92
C GLY A 137 -26.93 17.42 -1.77
N LYS A 138 -27.82 16.43 -1.97
CA LYS A 138 -27.96 15.30 -1.04
C LYS A 138 -26.88 14.27 -1.34
N ILE A 139 -26.31 13.68 -0.29
CA ILE A 139 -25.45 12.50 -0.43
C ILE A 139 -26.31 11.37 -0.99
N THR A 140 -25.88 10.81 -2.11
CA THR A 140 -26.53 9.69 -2.81
C THR A 140 -25.66 8.46 -2.73
N GLU A 141 -26.24 7.25 -2.77
CA GLU A 141 -25.49 5.98 -2.80
C GLU A 141 -24.79 5.69 -4.14
N THR A 142 -24.84 6.59 -5.13
CA THR A 142 -24.09 6.41 -6.38
C THR A 142 -22.60 6.65 -6.14
N SER A 143 -21.77 5.79 -6.74
CA SER A 143 -20.31 5.90 -6.73
C SER A 143 -19.78 7.08 -7.54
N ASN A 144 -20.61 7.71 -8.38
CA ASN A 144 -20.25 8.89 -9.16
C ASN A 144 -21.40 9.91 -9.18
N PRO A 145 -21.61 10.60 -8.04
CA PRO A 145 -22.71 11.56 -7.91
C PRO A 145 -22.50 12.85 -8.73
N LEU A 146 -21.27 13.12 -9.16
CA LEU A 146 -20.90 14.30 -9.93
C LEU A 146 -20.99 14.08 -11.45
N GLY A 147 -21.28 12.86 -11.91
CA GLY A 147 -21.42 12.55 -13.34
C GLY A 147 -20.12 12.64 -14.15
N ILE A 148 -18.96 12.63 -13.49
CA ILE A 148 -17.65 12.76 -14.15
C ILE A 148 -17.37 11.51 -15.00
N GLU A 149 -16.84 11.63 -16.22
CA GLU A 149 -16.52 10.44 -17.00
C GLU A 149 -15.52 9.53 -16.27
N GLN A 150 -15.79 8.22 -16.24
CA GLN A 150 -15.00 7.24 -15.49
C GLN A 150 -13.50 7.28 -15.84
N LYS A 151 -13.15 7.50 -17.12
CA LYS A 151 -11.77 7.61 -17.57
C LYS A 151 -11.01 8.77 -16.90
N PHE A 152 -11.69 9.89 -16.61
CA PHE A 152 -11.08 11.01 -15.91
C PHE A 152 -10.90 10.70 -14.43
N LEU A 153 -11.89 10.05 -13.80
CA LEU A 153 -11.77 9.59 -12.41
C LEU A 153 -10.60 8.62 -12.23
N ASP A 154 -10.47 7.63 -13.11
CA ASP A 154 -9.36 6.68 -13.08
C ASP A 154 -8.01 7.37 -13.28
N THR A 155 -7.93 8.32 -14.23
CA THR A 155 -6.71 9.10 -14.48
C THR A 155 -6.33 9.98 -13.28
N LEU A 156 -7.32 10.61 -12.64
CA LEU A 156 -7.09 11.39 -11.42
C LEU A 156 -6.55 10.49 -10.31
N VAL A 157 -7.21 9.37 -10.03
CA VAL A 157 -6.74 8.40 -9.02
C VAL A 157 -5.29 7.99 -9.28
N ASP A 158 -4.96 7.60 -10.52
CA ASP A 158 -3.60 7.19 -10.87
C ASP A 158 -2.58 8.33 -10.70
N SER A 159 -2.96 9.58 -11.01
CA SER A 159 -2.10 10.75 -10.80
C SER A 159 -1.80 11.04 -9.32
N TYR A 160 -2.79 10.87 -8.44
CA TYR A 160 -2.64 11.03 -7.00
C TYR A 160 -1.80 9.92 -6.39
N ILE A 161 -2.00 8.67 -6.84
CA ILE A 161 -1.14 7.54 -6.48
C ILE A 161 0.31 7.85 -6.84
N ALA A 162 0.58 8.28 -8.07
CA ALA A 162 1.94 8.60 -8.52
C ALA A 162 2.58 9.71 -7.67
N SER A 163 1.81 10.74 -7.33
CA SER A 163 2.27 11.86 -6.49
C SER A 163 2.65 11.40 -5.08
N ILE A 164 1.79 10.61 -4.43
CA ILE A 164 2.03 10.12 -3.06
C ILE A 164 3.15 9.09 -3.04
N ALA A 165 3.18 8.18 -4.02
CA ALA A 165 4.26 7.20 -4.16
C ALA A 165 5.62 7.91 -4.30
N GLN A 166 5.67 9.03 -5.02
CA GLN A 166 6.89 9.81 -5.15
C GLN A 166 7.31 10.47 -3.83
N ILE A 167 6.37 11.02 -3.06
CA ILE A 167 6.65 11.60 -1.73
C ILE A 167 7.19 10.53 -0.77
N LEU A 168 6.54 9.37 -0.72
CA LEU A 168 6.97 8.25 0.11
C LEU A 168 8.33 7.70 -0.32
N LEU A 169 8.60 7.65 -1.62
CA LEU A 169 9.91 7.23 -2.14
C LEU A 169 11.02 8.21 -1.72
N LEU A 170 10.78 9.52 -1.81
CA LEU A 170 11.73 10.53 -1.34
C LEU A 170 11.99 10.39 0.17
N TYR A 171 10.94 10.12 0.95
CA TYR A 171 11.06 9.87 2.38
C TYR A 171 11.91 8.63 2.69
N LEU A 172 11.62 7.52 2.03
CA LEU A 172 12.36 6.26 2.15
C LEU A 172 13.84 6.42 1.80
N GLN A 173 14.13 7.13 0.72
CA GLN A 173 15.49 7.39 0.26
C GLN A 173 16.25 8.40 1.12
N LYS A 174 15.64 8.95 2.18
CA LYS A 174 16.20 10.06 2.98
C LYS A 174 16.60 11.27 2.12
N LYS A 175 15.92 11.46 0.99
CA LYS A 175 16.08 12.60 0.08
C LYS A 175 14.96 13.63 0.26
N SER A 176 13.94 13.29 1.02
CA SER A 176 12.89 14.23 1.40
C SER A 176 13.49 15.35 2.25
N PRO A 177 13.17 16.63 1.97
CA PRO A 177 13.48 17.72 2.89
C PRO A 177 12.61 17.67 4.16
N PHE A 178 11.58 16.83 4.17
CA PHE A 178 10.58 16.73 5.23
C PHE A 178 10.83 15.53 6.14
N ASN A 179 10.62 15.73 7.44
CA ASN A 179 10.48 14.65 8.41
C ASN A 179 9.10 13.94 8.29
N LYS A 180 8.89 12.87 9.05
CA LYS A 180 7.64 12.07 9.05
C LYS A 180 6.39 12.96 9.17
N GLN A 181 6.36 13.85 10.17
CA GLN A 181 5.18 14.69 10.47
C GLN A 181 4.94 15.73 9.38
N GLU A 182 6.02 16.29 8.82
CA GLU A 182 5.94 17.23 7.70
C GLU A 182 5.42 16.54 6.43
N CYS A 183 5.86 15.31 6.14
CA CYS A 183 5.34 14.51 5.03
C CYS A 183 3.84 14.25 5.18
N ILE A 184 3.41 13.81 6.36
CA ILE A 184 2.00 13.53 6.65
C ILE A 184 1.15 14.80 6.43
N ARG A 185 1.56 15.92 7.05
CA ARG A 185 0.88 17.21 6.90
C ARG A 185 0.81 17.66 5.45
N PHE A 186 1.91 17.49 4.70
CA PHE A 186 1.94 17.84 3.28
C PHE A 186 0.96 17.00 2.47
N ILE A 187 0.97 15.67 2.64
CA ILE A 187 0.07 14.76 1.92
C ILE A 187 -1.39 15.07 2.23
N LEU A 188 -1.75 15.26 3.51
CA LEU A 188 -3.12 15.62 3.90
C LEU A 188 -3.57 16.91 3.24
N ARG A 189 -2.76 17.97 3.36
CA ARG A 189 -3.11 19.28 2.84
C ARG A 189 -3.21 19.26 1.31
N TYR A 190 -2.30 18.52 0.65
CA TYR A 190 -2.35 18.30 -0.79
C TYR A 190 -3.68 17.65 -1.18
N LEU A 191 -4.00 16.47 -0.64
CA LEU A 191 -5.22 15.74 -1.00
C LEU A 191 -6.49 16.51 -0.67
N GLN A 192 -6.61 17.08 0.53
CA GLN A 192 -7.79 17.83 0.97
C GLN A 192 -8.03 19.11 0.16
N SER A 193 -6.98 19.73 -0.36
CA SER A 193 -7.12 20.96 -1.16
C SER A 193 -7.35 20.66 -2.64
N THR A 194 -6.65 19.68 -3.22
CA THR A 194 -6.67 19.47 -4.67
C THR A 194 -7.72 18.48 -5.12
N ILE A 195 -8.11 17.48 -4.31
CA ILE A 195 -9.13 16.50 -4.72
C ILE A 195 -10.47 17.20 -4.97
N PRO A 196 -11.05 17.98 -4.02
CA PRO A 196 -12.32 18.65 -4.26
C PRO A 196 -12.27 19.62 -5.45
N ALA A 197 -11.18 20.38 -5.57
CA ALA A 197 -10.99 21.34 -6.67
C ALA A 197 -10.93 20.64 -8.04
N ALA A 198 -10.23 19.51 -8.14
CA ALA A 198 -10.20 18.72 -9.36
C ALA A 198 -11.59 18.15 -9.68
N LEU A 199 -12.28 17.58 -8.70
CA LEU A 199 -13.62 17.04 -8.89
C LEU A 199 -14.62 18.10 -9.37
N GLU A 200 -14.59 19.31 -8.80
CA GLU A 200 -15.42 20.44 -9.24
C GLU A 200 -15.13 20.85 -10.69
N GLU A 201 -13.85 20.83 -11.10
CA GLU A 201 -13.47 21.22 -12.46
C GLU A 201 -13.91 20.18 -13.50
N PHE A 202 -13.74 18.88 -13.21
CA PHE A 202 -14.10 17.80 -14.13
C PHE A 202 -15.59 17.43 -14.11
N ALA A 203 -16.38 17.98 -13.19
CA ALA A 203 -17.83 17.82 -13.14
C ALA A 203 -18.60 18.81 -14.05
N LYS A 204 -17.90 19.76 -14.67
CA LYS A 204 -18.45 20.74 -15.63
C LYS A 204 -18.53 20.13 -17.03
#